data_AF-A0AAD6TTX0-F1
#
_entry.id   AF-A0AAD6TTX0-F1
#
_cell.length_a   1.000
_cell.length_b   1.000
_cell.length_c   1.000
_cell.angle_alpha   90.00
_cell.angle_beta   90.00
_cell.angle_gamma   90.00
#
_symmetry.space_group_name_H-M   'P 1'
#
loop_
_entity.id
_entity.type
_entity.pdbx_description
1 polymer ?
#
loop_
_entity_poly.entity_id
_entity_poly.type
_entity_poly.pdbx_seq_one_letter_code
_entity_poly.pdbx_strand_id
1 'polypeptide(L)'
;IPGYEDRAMCSHCNVEESLQHILLECTRTGQQQVWDLASDLWKLKTGTALPPLTLGGVLGCGLARLEVESKSRPSGLNRLYRILISESFYLIWRLRNECVISNDGTPPSASEVHNRWVFSLNERLDIDRYLACASSIDKRSRVRPALALSTWHRTLLDERSLPPDWLRAPRVL
;
A
#
# COMPACT_ATOMS: atom_id res chain seq x y z
N ILE A 1 -15.51 10.16 -23.45
CA ILE A 1 -14.62 10.20 -24.64
C ILE A 1 -15.35 9.40 -25.70
N PRO A 2 -15.62 9.96 -26.89
CA PRO A 2 -16.31 9.22 -27.95
C PRO A 2 -15.61 7.89 -28.23
N GLY A 3 -16.35 6.78 -28.20
CA GLY A 3 -15.84 5.42 -28.44
C GLY A 3 -15.31 4.67 -27.20
N TYR A 4 -15.55 5.19 -25.99
CA TYR A 4 -15.20 4.53 -24.71
C TYR A 4 -16.36 4.56 -23.70
N GLU A 5 -17.59 4.75 -24.20
CA GLU A 5 -18.81 4.80 -23.39
C GLU A 5 -19.07 3.49 -22.65
N ASP A 6 -18.60 2.38 -23.22
CA ASP A 6 -18.62 1.03 -22.62
C ASP A 6 -17.84 0.94 -21.31
N ARG A 7 -16.84 1.82 -21.10
CA ARG A 7 -16.03 1.88 -19.87
C ARG A 7 -16.64 2.72 -18.76
N ALA A 8 -17.81 3.32 -18.99
CA ALA A 8 -18.57 3.99 -17.93
C ALA A 8 -19.23 2.98 -17.00
N MET A 9 -19.40 1.73 -17.44
CA MET A 9 -20.04 0.66 -16.69
C MET A 9 -19.03 -0.45 -16.40
N CYS A 10 -19.05 -0.97 -15.18
CA CYS A 10 -18.29 -2.15 -14.84
C CYS A 10 -18.92 -3.35 -15.54
N SER A 11 -18.22 -3.99 -16.48
CA SER A 11 -18.76 -5.13 -17.23
C SER A 11 -18.99 -6.40 -16.39
N HIS A 12 -18.59 -6.40 -15.13
CA HIS A 12 -18.84 -7.49 -14.19
C HIS A 12 -20.00 -7.20 -13.24
N CYS A 13 -19.98 -6.03 -12.61
CA CYS A 13 -20.99 -5.65 -11.62
C CYS A 13 -22.24 -5.03 -12.27
N ASN A 14 -22.16 -4.63 -13.54
CA ASN A 14 -23.21 -3.95 -14.30
C ASN A 14 -23.74 -2.67 -13.61
N VAL A 15 -22.83 -1.93 -12.98
CA VAL A 15 -23.08 -0.63 -12.33
C VAL A 15 -22.13 0.41 -12.90
N GLU A 16 -22.41 1.69 -12.65
CA GLU A 16 -21.49 2.78 -12.99
C GLU A 16 -20.12 2.53 -12.37
N GLU A 17 -19.08 2.57 -13.20
CA GLU A 17 -17.70 2.35 -12.77
C GLU A 17 -17.08 3.62 -12.19
N SER A 18 -17.59 4.01 -11.02
CA SER A 18 -17.07 5.15 -10.27
C SER A 18 -15.74 4.82 -9.58
N LEU A 19 -15.03 5.85 -9.12
CA LEU A 19 -13.82 5.66 -8.31
C LEU A 19 -14.12 4.93 -6.99
N GLN A 20 -15.29 5.18 -6.39
CA GLN A 20 -15.72 4.43 -5.22
C GLN A 20 -15.90 2.96 -5.55
N HIS A 21 -16.55 2.67 -6.68
CA HIS A 21 -16.76 1.29 -7.12
C HIS A 21 -15.44 0.57 -7.33
N ILE A 22 -14.53 1.14 -8.13
CA ILE A 22 -13.22 0.56 -8.45
C ILE A 22 -12.41 0.24 -7.19
N LEU A 23 -12.48 1.13 -6.19
CA LEU A 23 -11.62 1.04 -5.03
C LEU A 23 -12.21 0.27 -3.86
N LEU A 24 -13.52 0.28 -3.66
CA LEU A 24 -14.13 -0.19 -2.42
C LEU A 24 -15.24 -1.24 -2.63
N GLU A 25 -15.79 -1.39 -3.83
CA GLU A 25 -17.01 -2.20 -4.04
C GLU A 25 -16.87 -3.27 -5.14
N CYS A 26 -15.92 -3.14 -6.06
CA CYS A 26 -15.75 -4.03 -7.21
C CYS A 26 -15.16 -5.38 -6.80
N THR A 27 -15.87 -6.45 -7.14
CA THR A 27 -15.48 -7.83 -6.79
C THR A 27 -14.58 -8.52 -7.81
N ARG A 28 -14.29 -7.89 -8.96
CA ARG A 28 -13.54 -8.53 -10.07
C ARG A 28 -12.03 -8.31 -10.03
N THR A 29 -11.56 -7.17 -9.56
CA THR A 29 -10.22 -6.65 -9.91
C THR A 29 -9.10 -7.07 -8.96
N GLY A 30 -9.34 -8.07 -8.09
CA GLY A 30 -8.44 -8.37 -6.96
C GLY A 30 -8.47 -7.31 -5.87
N GLN A 31 -9.41 -6.35 -5.94
CA GLN A 31 -9.56 -5.25 -4.98
C GLN A 31 -9.64 -5.74 -3.54
N GLN A 32 -10.55 -6.67 -3.27
CA GLN A 32 -10.74 -7.21 -1.92
C GLN A 32 -9.43 -7.80 -1.37
N GLN A 33 -8.75 -8.61 -2.18
CA GLN A 33 -7.51 -9.24 -1.78
C GLN A 33 -6.42 -8.21 -1.45
N VAL A 34 -6.30 -7.12 -2.22
CA VAL A 34 -5.35 -6.05 -1.91
C VAL A 34 -5.65 -5.40 -0.55
N TRP A 35 -6.92 -5.16 -0.22
CA TRP A 35 -7.30 -4.61 1.08
C TRP A 35 -7.15 -5.58 2.23
N ASP A 36 -7.33 -6.88 1.98
CA ASP A 36 -7.07 -7.92 2.97
C ASP A 36 -5.58 -7.94 3.33
N LEU A 37 -4.70 -7.91 2.32
CA LEU A 37 -3.24 -7.83 2.53
C LEU A 37 -2.82 -6.57 3.30
N ALA A 38 -3.38 -5.41 2.95
CA ALA A 38 -3.14 -4.16 3.68
C ALA A 38 -3.62 -4.25 5.14
N SER A 39 -4.78 -4.87 5.35
CA SER A 39 -5.37 -5.05 6.68
C SER A 39 -4.55 -6.02 7.54
N ASP A 40 -4.05 -7.09 6.95
CA ASP A 40 -3.20 -8.08 7.63
C ASP A 40 -1.87 -7.47 8.06
N LEU A 41 -1.20 -6.71 7.18
CA LEU A 41 0.04 -6.04 7.53
C LEU A 41 -0.17 -4.92 8.58
N TRP A 42 -1.29 -4.21 8.49
CA TRP A 42 -1.69 -3.24 9.52
C TRP A 42 -1.86 -3.92 10.88
N LYS A 43 -2.60 -5.03 10.93
CA LYS A 43 -2.84 -5.80 12.14
C LYS A 43 -1.54 -6.38 12.71
N LEU A 44 -0.61 -6.81 11.86
CA LEU A 44 0.72 -7.25 12.28
C LEU A 44 1.49 -6.13 13.01
N LYS A 45 1.43 -4.92 12.45
CA LYS A 45 2.06 -3.70 13.00
C LYS A 45 1.46 -3.27 14.34
N THR A 46 0.14 -3.12 14.39
CA THR A 46 -0.56 -2.42 15.49
C THR A 46 -1.23 -3.35 16.48
N GLY A 47 -1.52 -4.59 16.08
CA GLY A 47 -2.41 -5.50 16.81
C GLY A 47 -3.89 -5.16 16.67
N THR A 48 -4.27 -4.16 15.88
CA THR A 48 -5.65 -3.68 15.72
C THR A 48 -6.12 -3.77 14.28
N ALA A 49 -7.43 -3.69 14.06
CA ALA A 49 -7.99 -3.63 12.72
C ALA A 49 -7.61 -2.32 12.00
N LEU A 50 -7.49 -2.40 10.68
CA LEU A 50 -7.35 -1.20 9.84
C LEU A 50 -8.60 -0.33 10.00
N PRO A 51 -8.48 1.00 10.12
CA PRO A 51 -9.64 1.88 10.11
C PRO A 51 -10.53 1.63 8.89
N PRO A 52 -11.87 1.75 9.02
CA PRO A 52 -12.78 1.55 7.90
C PRO A 52 -12.40 2.40 6.69
N LEU A 53 -12.30 1.75 5.54
CA LEU A 53 -11.97 2.41 4.28
C LEU A 53 -13.19 3.16 3.77
N THR A 54 -13.01 4.46 3.55
CA THR A 54 -13.98 5.32 2.86
C THR A 54 -13.28 5.99 1.69
N LEU A 55 -14.02 6.41 0.67
CA LEU A 55 -13.41 7.10 -0.48
C LEU A 55 -12.60 8.32 -0.03
N GLY A 56 -13.17 9.12 0.87
CA GLY A 56 -12.48 10.27 1.46
C GLY A 56 -11.23 9.88 2.27
N GLY A 57 -11.27 8.77 3.01
CA GLY A 57 -10.13 8.26 3.77
C GLY A 57 -8.99 7.76 2.88
N VAL A 58 -9.32 7.11 1.75
CA VAL A 58 -8.33 6.64 0.77
C VAL A 58 -7.69 7.81 0.04
N LEU A 59 -8.49 8.72 -0.53
CA LEU A 59 -8.00 9.89 -1.26
C LEU A 59 -7.27 10.89 -0.33
N GLY A 60 -7.73 11.00 0.91
CA GLY A 60 -7.15 11.86 1.94
C GLY A 60 -6.04 11.20 2.77
N CYS A 61 -5.60 9.98 2.45
CA CYS A 61 -4.69 9.21 3.30
C CYS A 61 -3.39 9.96 3.63
N GLY A 62 -2.88 10.77 2.70
CA GLY A 62 -1.70 11.63 2.89
C GLY A 62 -1.81 12.63 4.05
N LEU A 63 -3.04 13.01 4.42
CA LEU A 63 -3.34 13.94 5.51
C LEU A 63 -3.70 13.22 6.82
N ALA A 64 -3.82 11.89 6.80
CA ALA A 64 -4.22 11.11 7.97
C ALA A 64 -3.26 11.34 9.15
N ARG A 65 -3.88 11.48 10.32
CA ARG A 65 -3.23 11.60 11.64
C ARG A 65 -3.90 10.62 12.59
N LEU A 66 -3.30 9.45 12.69
CA LEU A 66 -3.63 8.43 13.66
C LEU A 66 -3.09 8.87 15.01
N GLU A 67 -4.01 9.06 15.94
CA GLU A 67 -3.70 9.27 17.34
C GLU A 67 -3.34 7.93 17.95
N VAL A 68 -2.22 7.89 18.67
CA VAL A 68 -1.79 6.73 19.44
C VAL A 68 -1.76 7.16 20.89
N GLU A 69 -2.27 6.33 21.79
CA GLU A 69 -2.26 6.57 23.25
C GLU A 69 -0.83 6.70 23.83
N SER A 70 0.20 6.37 23.05
CA SER A 70 1.61 6.46 23.43
C SER A 70 2.18 7.86 23.22
N LYS A 71 2.85 8.39 24.26
CA LYS A 71 3.53 9.69 24.29
C LYS A 71 4.69 9.85 23.27
N SER A 72 5.02 8.80 22.51
CA SER A 72 6.03 8.88 21.44
C SER A 72 5.40 9.36 20.12
N ARG A 73 6.07 10.23 19.37
CA ARG A 73 5.55 10.79 18.12
C ARG A 73 5.12 9.65 17.16
N PRO A 74 3.85 9.58 16.73
CA PRO A 74 3.31 8.53 15.86
C PRO A 74 3.78 8.64 14.40
N SER A 75 4.97 9.20 14.15
CA SER A 75 5.43 9.56 12.80
C SER A 75 5.64 8.34 11.91
N GLY A 76 6.19 7.25 12.44
CA GLY A 76 6.39 6.00 11.68
C GLY A 76 5.06 5.31 11.36
N LEU A 77 4.13 5.27 12.31
CA LEU A 77 2.82 4.65 12.11
C LEU A 77 1.97 5.40 11.08
N ASN A 78 1.88 6.72 11.21
CA ASN A 78 1.19 7.57 10.23
C ASN A 78 1.78 7.44 8.83
N ARG A 79 3.11 7.32 8.77
CA ARG A 79 3.81 7.14 7.51
C ARG A 79 3.54 5.76 6.89
N LEU A 80 3.54 4.70 7.69
CA LEU A 80 3.16 3.37 7.23
C LEU A 80 1.72 3.35 6.72
N TYR A 81 0.78 3.93 7.46
CA TYR A 81 -0.62 4.04 7.02
C TYR A 81 -0.72 4.70 5.63
N ARG A 82 -0.03 5.83 5.43
CA ARG A 82 0.00 6.52 4.14
C ARG A 82 0.50 5.62 3.02
N ILE A 83 1.62 4.92 3.24
CA ILE A 83 2.21 3.99 2.28
C ILE A 83 1.23 2.87 1.96
N LEU A 84 0.68 2.19 2.97
CA LEU A 84 -0.24 1.06 2.77
C LEU A 84 -1.46 1.47 1.96
N ILE A 85 -2.10 2.59 2.33
CA ILE A 85 -3.30 3.04 1.62
C ILE A 85 -2.97 3.51 0.21
N SER A 86 -1.89 4.28 0.02
CA SER A 86 -1.54 4.80 -1.30
C SER A 86 -1.10 3.71 -2.28
N GLU A 87 -0.26 2.77 -1.83
CA GLU A 87 0.20 1.66 -2.69
C GLU A 87 -0.94 0.71 -3.03
N SER A 88 -1.81 0.41 -2.06
CA SER A 88 -2.97 -0.47 -2.27
C SER A 88 -3.96 0.15 -3.24
N PHE A 89 -4.33 1.42 -3.03
CA PHE A 89 -5.18 2.17 -3.95
C PHE A 89 -4.62 2.19 -5.37
N TYR A 90 -3.33 2.53 -5.51
CA TYR A 90 -2.70 2.63 -6.82
C TYR A 90 -2.62 1.26 -7.52
N LEU A 91 -2.32 0.19 -6.79
CA LEU A 91 -2.32 -1.16 -7.34
C LEU A 91 -3.72 -1.56 -7.82
N ILE A 92 -4.77 -1.32 -7.03
CA ILE A 92 -6.16 -1.63 -7.42
C ILE A 92 -6.52 -0.91 -8.72
N TRP A 93 -6.22 0.39 -8.80
CA TRP A 93 -6.44 1.17 -10.01
C TRP A 93 -5.70 0.59 -11.22
N ARG A 94 -4.44 0.20 -11.02
CA ARG A 94 -3.61 -0.41 -12.07
C ARG A 94 -4.15 -1.77 -12.52
N LEU A 95 -4.52 -2.65 -11.59
CA LEU A 95 -5.11 -3.96 -11.89
C LEU A 95 -6.42 -3.80 -12.68
N ARG A 96 -7.27 -2.85 -12.30
CA ARG A 96 -8.48 -2.52 -13.06
C ARG A 96 -8.14 -2.08 -14.49
N ASN A 97 -7.18 -1.17 -14.66
CA ASN A 97 -6.84 -0.66 -15.99
C ASN A 97 -6.26 -1.76 -16.88
N GLU A 98 -5.35 -2.59 -16.36
CA GLU A 98 -4.80 -3.72 -17.12
C GLU A 98 -5.92 -4.70 -17.52
N CYS A 99 -6.83 -5.02 -16.60
CA CYS A 99 -7.99 -5.87 -16.86
C CYS A 99 -8.88 -5.29 -17.97
N VAL A 100 -9.30 -4.03 -17.86
CA VAL A 100 -10.27 -3.40 -18.78
C VAL A 100 -9.65 -2.99 -20.12
N ILE A 101 -8.38 -2.59 -20.15
CA ILE A 101 -7.75 -1.97 -21.33
C ILE A 101 -6.82 -2.94 -22.06
N SER A 102 -6.13 -3.83 -21.35
CA SER A 102 -5.03 -4.64 -21.92
C SER A 102 -5.34 -6.12 -22.02
N ASN A 103 -6.19 -6.65 -21.12
CA ASN A 103 -6.39 -8.10 -20.96
C ASN A 103 -7.81 -8.56 -21.30
N ASP A 104 -8.57 -7.77 -22.09
CA ASP A 104 -9.93 -8.08 -22.54
C ASP A 104 -10.89 -8.50 -21.41
N GLY A 105 -10.73 -7.88 -20.23
CA GLY A 105 -11.51 -8.17 -19.04
C GLY A 105 -11.03 -9.36 -18.22
N THR A 106 -9.89 -9.97 -18.52
CA THR A 106 -9.34 -11.08 -17.73
C THR A 106 -8.72 -10.54 -16.44
N PRO A 107 -9.25 -10.89 -15.24
CA PRO A 107 -8.69 -10.44 -13.99
C PRO A 107 -7.37 -11.18 -13.67
N PRO A 108 -6.47 -10.56 -12.89
CA PRO A 108 -5.24 -11.21 -12.44
C PRO A 108 -5.54 -12.39 -11.52
N SER A 109 -4.62 -13.35 -11.44
CA SER A 109 -4.73 -14.45 -10.47
C SER A 109 -4.46 -13.97 -9.04
N ALA A 110 -4.94 -14.72 -8.04
CA ALA A 110 -4.70 -14.36 -6.64
C ALA A 110 -3.20 -14.28 -6.28
N SER A 111 -2.39 -15.22 -6.78
CA SER A 111 -0.94 -15.21 -6.56
C SER A 111 -0.27 -14.01 -7.22
N GLU A 112 -0.76 -13.60 -8.39
CA GLU A 112 -0.26 -12.42 -9.08
C GLU A 112 -0.59 -11.12 -8.33
N VAL A 113 -1.82 -10.97 -7.83
CA VAL A 113 -2.22 -9.82 -6.99
C VAL A 113 -1.33 -9.74 -5.75
N HIS A 114 -1.15 -10.86 -5.05
CA HIS A 114 -0.29 -10.95 -3.88
C HIS A 114 1.15 -10.53 -4.20
N ASN A 115 1.77 -11.13 -5.23
CA ASN A 115 3.17 -10.87 -5.56
C ASN A 115 3.39 -9.41 -5.98
N ARG A 116 2.46 -8.83 -6.74
CA ARG A 116 2.53 -7.41 -7.14
C ARG A 116 2.39 -6.47 -5.94
N TRP A 117 1.54 -6.81 -4.96
CA TRP A 117 1.38 -6.02 -3.74
C TRP A 117 2.60 -6.11 -2.82
N VAL A 118 3.15 -7.32 -2.63
CA VAL A 118 4.41 -7.48 -1.88
C VAL A 118 5.53 -6.71 -2.56
N PHE A 119 5.63 -6.81 -3.90
CA PHE A 119 6.64 -6.07 -4.67
C PHE A 119 6.52 -4.55 -4.47
N SER A 120 5.32 -3.96 -4.52
CA SER A 120 5.16 -2.52 -4.35
C SER A 120 5.57 -2.02 -2.96
N LEU A 121 5.29 -2.80 -1.90
CA LEU A 121 5.78 -2.47 -0.55
C LEU A 121 7.28 -2.64 -0.41
N ASN A 122 7.86 -3.67 -1.04
CA ASN A 122 9.32 -3.87 -1.06
C ASN A 122 10.03 -2.70 -1.73
N GLU A 123 9.50 -2.18 -2.84
CA GLU A 123 10.05 -0.98 -3.48
C GLU A 123 10.04 0.22 -2.54
N ARG A 124 8.96 0.42 -1.77
CA ARG A 124 8.90 1.51 -0.77
C ARG A 124 9.90 1.30 0.36
N LEU A 125 10.06 0.07 0.84
CA LEU A 125 11.07 -0.28 1.84
C LEU A 125 12.48 0.01 1.32
N ASP A 126 12.81 -0.41 0.10
CA ASP A 126 14.14 -0.24 -0.47
C ASP A 126 14.47 1.23 -0.74
N ILE A 127 13.50 2.02 -1.20
CA ILE A 127 13.64 3.48 -1.29
C ILE A 127 13.97 4.07 0.09
N ASP A 128 13.26 3.67 1.14
CA ASP A 128 13.49 4.18 2.49
C ASP A 128 14.87 3.81 3.02
N ARG A 129 15.30 2.57 2.77
CA ARG A 129 16.64 2.10 3.14
C ARG A 129 17.71 2.89 2.42
N TYR A 130 17.57 3.07 1.11
CA TYR A 130 18.49 3.86 0.31
C TYR A 130 18.56 5.30 0.83
N LEU A 131 17.41 5.97 1.02
CA LEU A 131 17.34 7.35 1.51
C LEU A 131 17.82 7.50 2.97
N ALA A 132 17.82 6.44 3.77
CA ALA A 132 18.32 6.45 5.14
C ALA A 132 19.82 6.16 5.26
N CYS A 133 20.38 5.35 4.37
CA CYS A 133 21.77 4.87 4.48
C CYS A 133 22.74 5.53 3.49
N ALA A 134 22.28 6.00 2.34
CA ALA A 134 23.16 6.54 1.31
C ALA A 134 23.78 7.89 1.73
N SER A 135 25.11 7.93 1.79
CA SER A 135 25.87 9.14 2.10
C SER A 135 25.79 10.20 1.00
N SER A 136 25.50 9.79 -0.24
CA SER A 136 25.34 10.64 -1.42
C SER A 136 24.02 11.44 -1.46
N ILE A 137 23.07 11.15 -0.58
CA ILE A 137 21.76 11.80 -0.56
C ILE A 137 21.82 13.12 0.20
N ASP A 138 21.33 14.18 -0.46
CA ASP A 138 21.16 15.51 0.11
C ASP A 138 20.33 15.46 1.39
N LYS A 139 20.66 16.36 2.33
CA LYS A 139 20.02 16.41 3.65
C LYS A 139 18.50 16.62 3.56
N ARG A 140 17.98 17.27 2.51
CA ARG A 140 16.53 17.53 2.34
C ARG A 140 15.75 16.28 1.93
N SER A 141 16.38 15.40 1.15
CA SER A 141 15.76 14.15 0.65
C SER A 141 16.00 12.96 1.57
N ARG A 142 16.87 13.12 2.58
CA ARG A 142 17.25 12.06 3.51
C ARG A 142 16.10 11.66 4.43
N VAL A 143 15.81 10.37 4.49
CA VAL A 143 14.94 9.79 5.50
C VAL A 143 15.78 9.55 6.77
N ARG A 144 15.28 9.95 7.93
CA ARG A 144 15.98 9.66 9.20
C ARG A 144 15.94 8.14 9.44
N PRO A 145 17.06 7.46 9.76
CA PRO A 145 17.07 6.01 10.02
C PRO A 145 16.03 5.58 11.07
N ALA A 146 15.92 6.32 12.18
CA ALA A 146 14.91 6.06 13.20
C ALA A 146 13.46 6.15 12.67
N LEU A 147 13.19 7.03 11.70
CA LEU A 147 11.88 7.11 11.07
C LEU A 147 11.61 5.90 10.17
N ALA A 148 12.59 5.49 9.36
CA ALA A 148 12.48 4.28 8.52
C ALA A 148 12.28 3.03 9.39
N LEU A 149 13.13 2.82 10.40
CA LEU A 149 12.97 1.74 11.38
C LEU A 149 11.58 1.77 12.02
N SER A 150 11.13 2.92 12.55
CA SER A 150 9.81 3.01 13.16
C SER A 150 8.64 2.78 12.18
N THR A 151 8.82 3.07 10.88
CA THR A 151 7.81 2.81 9.85
C THR A 151 7.64 1.31 9.65
N TRP A 152 8.74 0.59 9.44
CA TRP A 152 8.74 -0.83 9.04
C TRP A 152 8.91 -1.82 10.20
N HIS A 153 9.10 -1.35 11.43
CA HIS A 153 9.15 -2.23 12.58
C HIS A 153 7.86 -3.06 12.71
N ARG A 154 7.96 -4.36 12.98
CA ARG A 154 6.84 -5.31 13.04
C ARG A 154 6.11 -5.52 11.71
N THR A 155 6.77 -5.27 10.59
CA THR A 155 6.20 -5.54 9.25
C THR A 155 7.07 -6.47 8.42
N LEU A 156 8.25 -6.87 8.92
CA LEU A 156 9.22 -7.66 8.18
C LEU A 156 9.07 -9.15 8.49
N LEU A 157 9.28 -9.99 7.48
CA LEU A 157 9.36 -11.43 7.67
C LEU A 157 10.58 -11.75 8.55
N ASP A 158 10.40 -12.66 9.52
CA ASP A 158 11.45 -13.11 10.43
C ASP A 158 12.26 -11.98 11.10
N GLU A 159 11.60 -10.86 11.44
CA GLU A 159 12.26 -9.66 11.97
C GLU A 159 13.13 -9.93 13.22
N ARG A 160 12.79 -10.94 14.01
CA ARG A 160 13.56 -11.34 15.20
C ARG A 160 14.98 -11.82 14.87
N SER A 161 15.19 -12.29 13.64
CA SER A 161 16.49 -12.72 13.14
C SER A 161 17.34 -11.56 12.62
N LEU A 162 16.74 -10.38 12.44
CA LEU A 162 17.41 -9.21 11.88
C LEU A 162 18.16 -8.41 12.96
N PRO A 163 19.28 -7.78 12.60
CA PRO A 163 19.96 -6.87 13.52
C PRO A 163 19.09 -5.63 13.80
N PRO A 164 19.26 -4.95 14.95
CA PRO A 164 18.51 -3.74 15.26
C PRO A 164 18.61 -2.60 14.22
N ASP A 165 19.72 -2.53 13.46
CA ASP A 165 19.92 -1.61 12.33
C ASP A 165 19.90 -2.37 10.98
N TRP A 166 18.84 -3.16 10.76
CA TRP A 166 18.67 -3.96 9.54
C TRP A 166 18.60 -3.15 8.25
N LEU A 167 18.46 -1.82 8.31
CA LEU A 167 18.47 -0.95 7.12
C LEU A 167 19.71 -1.21 6.24
N ARG A 168 20.85 -1.53 6.86
CA ARG A 168 22.13 -1.81 6.21
C ARG A 168 22.37 -3.28 5.89
N ALA A 169 21.50 -4.19 6.33
CA ALA A 169 21.66 -5.63 6.11
C ALA A 169 21.28 -6.01 4.66
N PRO A 170 22.05 -6.85 3.95
CA PRO A 170 21.66 -7.30 2.61
C PRO A 170 20.38 -8.15 2.67
N ARG A 171 19.34 -7.72 1.93
CA ARG A 171 18.01 -8.38 1.73
C ARG A 171 17.22 -8.69 3.02
N VAL A 172 16.07 -8.04 3.18
CA VAL A 172 15.30 -8.05 4.44
C VAL A 172 13.85 -8.53 4.24
N LEU A 173 13.48 -8.96 3.03
CA LEU A 173 12.18 -9.57 2.73
C LEU A 173 12.35 -10.74 1.75
#